data_AF-A0A349H519-F1
#
_entry.id   AF-A0A349H519-F1
#
_cell.length_a   1.000
_cell.length_b   1.000
_cell.length_c   1.000
_cell.angle_alpha   90.00
_cell.angle_beta   90.00
_cell.angle_gamma   90.00
#
_symmetry.space_group_name_H-M   'P 1'
#
loop_
_entity.id
_entity.type
_entity.pdbx_description
1 polymer ?
#
loop_
_entity_poly.entity_id
_entity_poly.type
_entity_poly.pdbx_seq_one_letter_code
_entity_poly.pdbx_strand_id
1 'polypeptide(L)'
;MGRNDATVGLVTADAVLRRQAEVYGLRFVASAAEVTLDARLLQSLPVEWARSHAILPVRIDGAPCVLVCDPGNLDKQEYVSILLGQPLLPVLAPRDVVLACIEQCYVQREESPSDVIEGMAAPAGTLPIRQVEDLLKEANGTPVTQLINLILLDAFRQRASDIHFEPFESRLRVRFRIDGFLYEQSSPPSHVVQALVSRLKVMAHMDIAERRLPQDGMARVRVGEREVDIRVSTVPVSEGERVVLRLLDKSNTLLSMADLGMDGECYARLKGLLKLPNGMVVVSGPTG
;
A
#
# COMPACT_ATOMS: atom_id res chain seq x y z
N MET A 1 57.88 -13.72 -34.08
CA MET A 1 56.57 -13.48 -34.72
C MET A 1 55.50 -13.86 -33.74
N GLY A 2 54.89 -12.85 -33.12
CA GLY A 2 53.95 -12.99 -32.02
C GLY A 2 52.56 -13.41 -32.48
N ARG A 3 52.02 -14.35 -31.71
CA ARG A 3 50.62 -14.66 -31.40
C ARG A 3 49.57 -13.64 -31.85
N ASN A 4 48.46 -14.17 -32.36
CA ASN A 4 47.12 -13.66 -32.06
C ASN A 4 46.12 -14.84 -32.10
N ASP A 5 46.11 -15.64 -31.02
CA ASP A 5 44.94 -16.44 -30.66
C ASP A 5 44.01 -15.53 -29.85
N ALA A 6 42.91 -15.13 -30.48
CA ALA A 6 41.85 -14.35 -29.86
C ALA A 6 41.02 -15.26 -28.94
N THR A 7 41.49 -15.48 -27.71
CA THR A 7 40.66 -16.01 -26.63
C THR A 7 39.87 -14.85 -26.04
N VAL A 8 38.67 -14.60 -26.58
CA VAL A 8 37.67 -13.73 -25.95
C VAL A 8 37.23 -14.45 -24.67
N GLY A 9 37.84 -14.07 -23.55
CA GLY A 9 37.50 -14.60 -22.23
C GLY A 9 36.05 -14.27 -21.91
N LEU A 10 35.23 -15.32 -21.75
CA LEU A 10 33.88 -15.23 -21.19
C LEU A 10 34.01 -14.61 -19.80
N VAL A 11 33.68 -13.33 -19.67
CA VAL A 11 33.58 -12.65 -18.39
C VAL A 11 32.41 -13.29 -17.66
N THR A 12 32.68 -14.02 -16.57
CA THR A 12 31.63 -14.61 -15.74
C THR A 12 30.76 -13.51 -15.13
N ALA A 13 29.46 -13.77 -14.95
CA ALA A 13 28.50 -12.78 -14.41
C ALA A 13 28.98 -12.18 -13.07
N ASP A 14 29.64 -12.99 -12.25
CA ASP A 14 30.24 -12.57 -10.97
C ASP A 14 31.41 -11.59 -11.13
N ALA A 15 32.22 -11.74 -12.17
CA ALA A 15 33.33 -10.83 -12.44
C ALA A 15 32.83 -9.43 -12.89
N VAL A 16 31.69 -9.38 -13.59
CA VAL A 16 31.01 -8.13 -13.97
C VAL A 16 30.43 -7.44 -12.73
N LEU A 17 29.71 -8.19 -11.89
CA LEU A 17 29.10 -7.65 -10.66
C LEU A 17 30.15 -7.18 -9.66
N ARG A 18 31.25 -7.93 -9.45
CA ARG A 18 32.35 -7.47 -8.59
C ARG A 18 32.94 -6.15 -9.05
N ARG A 19 33.16 -6.00 -10.36
CA ARG A 19 33.68 -4.76 -10.93
C ARG A 19 32.68 -3.60 -10.80
N GLN A 20 31.38 -3.87 -10.92
CA GLN A 20 30.35 -2.88 -10.62
C GLN A 20 30.37 -2.46 -9.14
N ALA A 21 30.49 -3.42 -8.22
CA ALA A 21 30.59 -3.11 -6.79
C ALA A 21 31.78 -2.17 -6.48
N GLU A 22 32.95 -2.42 -7.09
CA GLU A 22 34.12 -1.55 -6.97
C GLU A 22 33.87 -0.13 -7.52
N VAL A 23 33.23 -0.01 -8.69
CA VAL A 23 32.92 1.29 -9.32
C VAL A 23 31.94 2.10 -8.48
N TYR A 24 30.94 1.46 -7.87
CA TYR A 24 29.92 2.11 -7.05
C TYR A 24 30.32 2.22 -5.56
N GLY A 25 31.49 1.70 -5.16
CA GLY A 25 31.94 1.70 -3.76
C GLY A 25 31.07 0.83 -2.84
N LEU A 26 30.44 -0.21 -3.38
CA LEU A 26 29.53 -1.09 -2.64
C LEU A 26 30.24 -2.36 -2.17
N ARG A 27 29.78 -2.90 -1.04
CA ARG A 27 30.18 -4.24 -0.62
C ARG A 27 29.59 -5.28 -1.58
N PHE A 28 30.37 -6.29 -1.94
CA PHE A 28 29.92 -7.42 -2.75
C PHE A 28 29.85 -8.69 -1.90
N VAL A 29 28.78 -9.46 -2.05
CA VAL A 29 28.59 -10.76 -1.41
C VAL A 29 28.44 -11.83 -2.48
N ALA A 30 29.29 -12.86 -2.42
CA ALA A 30 29.30 -13.95 -3.39
C ALA A 30 28.42 -15.13 -2.97
N SER A 31 28.05 -15.22 -1.68
CA SER A 31 27.39 -16.38 -1.11
C SER A 31 26.38 -16.00 -0.03
N ALA A 32 25.27 -16.75 0.02
CA ALA A 32 24.24 -16.62 1.06
C ALA A 32 24.79 -16.87 2.48
N ALA A 33 25.91 -17.59 2.62
CA ALA A 33 26.51 -17.90 3.92
C ALA A 33 27.08 -16.68 4.67
N GLU A 34 27.35 -15.58 3.96
CA GLU A 34 27.87 -14.33 4.54
C GLU A 34 26.77 -13.42 5.09
N VAL A 35 25.52 -13.89 5.04
CA VAL A 35 24.32 -13.09 5.27
C VAL A 35 23.54 -13.67 6.44
N THR A 36 23.15 -12.82 7.38
CA THR A 36 22.24 -13.18 8.47
C THR A 36 20.83 -12.70 8.15
N LEU A 37 19.87 -13.62 8.16
CA LEU A 37 18.46 -13.31 7.94
C LEU A 37 17.84 -12.83 9.26
N ASP A 38 17.16 -11.68 9.23
CA ASP A 38 16.47 -11.12 10.40
C ASP A 38 14.95 -11.19 10.16
N ALA A 39 14.27 -12.11 10.85
CA ALA A 39 12.85 -12.32 10.70
C ALA A 39 12.01 -11.05 10.95
N ARG A 40 12.50 -10.10 11.76
CA ARG A 40 11.80 -8.82 12.00
C ARG A 40 11.86 -7.90 10.78
N LEU A 41 12.95 -7.93 10.02
CA LEU A 41 13.09 -7.17 8.76
C LEU A 41 12.26 -7.77 7.62
N LEU A 42 11.80 -9.01 7.79
CA LEU A 42 11.08 -9.77 6.77
C LEU A 42 9.56 -9.83 7.02
N GLN A 43 9.08 -9.40 8.20
CA GLN A 43 7.65 -9.39 8.50
C GLN A 43 6.86 -8.41 7.62
N SER A 44 7.47 -7.30 7.21
CA SER A 44 6.82 -6.26 6.42
C SER A 44 7.03 -6.37 4.91
N LEU A 45 7.97 -7.21 4.44
CA LEU A 45 8.31 -7.34 3.02
C LEU A 45 7.63 -8.57 2.38
N PRO A 46 6.71 -8.40 1.40
CA PRO A 46 6.07 -9.53 0.71
C PRO A 46 7.06 -10.38 -0.09
N VAL A 47 6.90 -11.72 -0.07
CA VAL A 47 7.84 -12.65 -0.73
C VAL A 47 7.87 -12.49 -2.24
N GLU A 48 6.70 -12.33 -2.87
CA GLU A 48 6.60 -12.15 -4.31
C GLU A 48 7.25 -10.84 -4.77
N TRP A 49 7.18 -9.79 -3.93
CA TRP A 49 7.87 -8.53 -4.20
C TRP A 49 9.39 -8.70 -4.11
N ALA A 50 9.89 -9.35 -3.06
CA ALA A 50 11.32 -9.64 -2.89
C ALA A 50 11.87 -10.48 -4.07
N ARG A 51 11.11 -11.50 -4.52
CA ARG A 51 11.47 -12.36 -5.67
C ARG A 51 11.46 -11.60 -6.99
N SER A 52 10.38 -10.86 -7.29
CA SER A 52 10.23 -10.13 -8.56
C SER A 52 11.27 -9.03 -8.73
N HIS A 53 11.66 -8.39 -7.63
CA HIS A 53 12.64 -7.31 -7.64
C HIS A 53 14.07 -7.75 -7.34
N ALA A 54 14.27 -9.01 -6.91
CA ALA A 54 15.55 -9.56 -6.45
C ALA A 54 16.22 -8.66 -5.42
N ILE A 55 15.46 -8.32 -4.38
CA ILE A 55 15.89 -7.46 -3.27
C ILE A 55 15.48 -8.10 -1.95
N LEU A 56 16.40 -8.11 -0.98
CA LEU A 56 16.17 -8.70 0.33
C LEU A 56 16.88 -7.90 1.44
N PRO A 57 16.17 -7.41 2.47
CA PRO A 57 16.78 -6.84 3.65
C PRO A 57 17.40 -7.93 4.50
N VAL A 58 18.63 -7.71 4.94
CA VAL A 58 19.45 -8.68 5.65
C VAL A 58 20.32 -7.99 6.69
N ARG A 59 20.98 -8.76 7.55
CA ARG A 59 22.07 -8.28 8.38
C ARG A 59 23.40 -8.86 7.93
N ILE A 60 24.40 -8.00 7.81
CA ILE A 60 25.78 -8.42 7.54
C ILE A 60 26.64 -7.79 8.63
N ASP A 61 27.40 -8.61 9.35
CA ASP A 61 28.20 -8.20 10.52
C ASP A 61 27.38 -7.41 11.56
N GLY A 62 26.09 -7.75 11.71
CA GLY A 62 25.17 -7.07 12.61
C GLY A 62 24.63 -5.72 12.12
N ALA A 63 25.07 -5.20 10.97
CA ALA A 63 24.53 -3.98 10.37
C ALA A 63 23.33 -4.30 9.44
N PRO A 64 22.28 -3.45 9.41
CA PRO A 64 21.16 -3.64 8.51
C PRO A 64 21.55 -3.25 7.08
N CYS A 65 21.40 -4.19 6.15
CA CYS A 65 21.81 -4.09 4.76
C CYS A 65 20.65 -4.49 3.85
N VAL A 66 20.75 -4.14 2.57
CA VAL A 66 19.84 -4.60 1.53
C VAL A 66 20.63 -5.26 0.42
N LEU A 67 20.36 -6.53 0.16
CA LEU A 67 20.90 -7.24 -1.00
C LEU A 67 20.20 -6.74 -2.26
N VAL A 68 21.00 -6.34 -3.25
CA VAL A 68 20.52 -5.91 -4.55
C VAL A 68 21.32 -6.56 -5.67
N CYS A 69 20.66 -6.85 -6.79
CA CYS A 69 21.32 -7.35 -8.00
C CYS A 69 21.75 -6.23 -8.96
N ASP A 70 21.20 -5.02 -8.81
CA ASP A 70 21.47 -3.85 -9.64
C ASP A 70 21.57 -2.60 -8.77
N PRO A 71 22.75 -1.96 -8.68
CA PRO A 71 22.96 -0.79 -7.84
C PRO A 71 22.25 0.46 -8.39
N GLY A 72 21.88 0.48 -9.67
CA GLY A 72 21.15 1.59 -10.30
C GLY A 72 19.68 1.67 -9.90
N ASN A 73 19.14 0.65 -9.23
CA ASN A 73 17.74 0.57 -8.85
C ASN A 73 17.47 1.24 -7.48
N LEU A 74 17.80 2.53 -7.40
CA LEU A 74 17.75 3.32 -6.16
C LEU A 74 16.34 3.36 -5.56
N ASP A 75 15.31 3.50 -6.40
CA ASP A 75 13.90 3.56 -5.97
C ASP A 75 13.49 2.33 -5.12
N LYS A 76 13.99 1.15 -5.49
CA LYS A 76 13.64 -0.10 -4.80
C LYS A 76 14.48 -0.30 -3.53
N GLN A 77 15.72 0.17 -3.53
CA GLN A 77 16.55 0.21 -2.32
C GLN A 77 15.91 1.12 -1.27
N GLU A 78 15.46 2.29 -1.71
CA GLU A 78 14.78 3.28 -0.87
C GLU A 78 13.43 2.76 -0.37
N TYR A 79 12.66 2.04 -1.21
CA TYR A 79 11.41 1.39 -0.80
C TYR A 79 11.59 0.48 0.42
N VAL A 80 12.61 -0.39 0.42
CA VAL A 80 12.83 -1.34 1.54
C VAL A 80 13.30 -0.59 2.80
N SER A 81 14.12 0.45 2.64
CA SER A 81 14.52 1.33 3.74
C SER A 81 13.32 2.03 4.38
N ILE A 82 12.40 2.56 3.57
CA ILE A 82 11.15 3.20 4.02
C ILE A 82 10.26 2.20 4.74
N LEU A 83 10.04 1.02 4.15
CA LEU A 83 9.19 -0.03 4.70
C LEU A 83 9.68 -0.54 6.06
N LEU A 84 10.99 -0.50 6.30
CA LEU A 84 11.64 -0.95 7.54
C LEU A 84 11.92 0.17 8.54
N GLY A 85 11.64 1.42 8.17
CA GLY A 85 11.82 2.59 9.04
C GLY A 85 13.28 2.82 9.47
N GLN A 86 14.26 2.27 8.75
CA GLN A 86 15.68 2.39 9.08
C GLN A 86 16.54 2.39 7.80
N PRO A 87 17.64 3.15 7.77
CA PRO A 87 18.54 3.15 6.62
C PRO A 87 19.21 1.78 6.45
N LEU A 88 19.22 1.28 5.21
CA LEU A 88 19.89 0.04 4.83
C LEU A 88 21.06 0.35 3.93
N LEU A 89 22.21 -0.27 4.21
CA LEU A 89 23.36 -0.17 3.31
C LEU A 89 23.19 -1.12 2.13
N PRO A 90 23.24 -0.65 0.87
CA PRO A 90 23.15 -1.52 -0.29
C PRO A 90 24.39 -2.40 -0.42
N VAL A 91 24.15 -3.68 -0.65
CA VAL A 91 25.17 -4.71 -0.85
C VAL A 91 24.85 -5.45 -2.13
N LEU A 92 25.81 -5.51 -3.03
CA LEU A 92 25.62 -6.11 -4.34
C LEU A 92 25.81 -7.63 -4.23
N ALA A 93 24.85 -8.38 -4.76
CA ALA A 93 24.91 -9.84 -4.79
C ALA A 93 24.37 -10.39 -6.12
N PRO A 94 24.88 -11.54 -6.59
CA PRO A 94 24.32 -12.25 -7.73
C PRO A 94 22.83 -12.57 -7.53
N ARG A 95 22.04 -12.54 -8.61
CA ARG A 95 20.58 -12.70 -8.55
C ARG A 95 20.18 -14.05 -7.97
N ASP A 96 20.89 -15.11 -8.33
CA ASP A 96 20.75 -16.47 -7.82
C ASP A 96 21.02 -16.53 -6.32
N VAL A 97 22.03 -15.81 -5.81
CA VAL A 97 22.30 -15.69 -4.37
C VAL A 97 21.15 -14.99 -3.64
N VAL A 98 20.63 -13.88 -4.18
CA VAL A 98 19.49 -13.17 -3.56
C VAL A 98 18.24 -14.05 -3.53
N LEU A 99 17.95 -14.76 -4.62
CA LEU A 99 16.82 -15.68 -4.69
C LEU A 99 16.99 -16.87 -3.74
N ALA A 100 18.19 -17.44 -3.63
CA ALA A 100 18.48 -18.50 -2.68
C ALA A 100 18.27 -18.05 -1.22
N CYS A 101 18.72 -16.84 -0.87
CA CYS A 101 18.44 -16.25 0.45
C CYS A 101 16.94 -16.09 0.69
N ILE A 102 16.18 -15.65 -0.32
CA ILE A 102 14.72 -15.55 -0.23
C ILE A 102 14.12 -16.93 0.05
N GLU A 103 14.46 -17.96 -0.72
CA GLU A 103 13.92 -19.32 -0.50
C GLU A 103 14.23 -19.85 0.91
N GLN A 104 15.45 -19.66 1.40
CA GLN A 104 15.84 -20.06 2.76
C GLN A 104 15.03 -19.35 3.85
N CYS A 105 14.65 -18.08 3.65
CA CYS A 105 13.80 -17.34 4.58
C CYS A 105 12.39 -17.93 4.72
N TYR A 106 11.79 -18.31 3.60
CA TYR A 106 10.37 -18.69 3.56
C TYR A 106 10.16 -20.16 3.95
N VAL A 107 11.13 -21.04 3.68
CA VAL A 107 11.13 -22.41 4.22
C VAL A 107 11.21 -22.42 5.75
N GLN A 108 12.04 -21.55 6.35
CA GLN A 108 12.11 -21.41 7.83
C GLN A 108 10.81 -20.86 8.46
N ARG A 109 9.93 -20.23 7.67
CA ARG A 109 8.64 -19.69 8.14
C ARG A 109 7.54 -20.77 8.18
N GLU A 110 7.66 -21.82 7.39
CA GLU A 110 6.75 -22.98 7.41
C GLU A 110 7.13 -24.01 8.50
N GLU A 111 8.38 -24.03 8.96
CA GLU A 111 8.88 -24.95 10.00
C GLU A 111 8.74 -24.46 11.45
N SER A 112 7.95 -23.41 11.71
CA SER A 112 7.53 -23.02 13.08
C SER A 112 6.04 -23.33 13.35
N PRO A 113 5.64 -24.60 13.53
CA PRO A 113 4.25 -25.00 13.72
C PRO A 113 3.86 -25.10 15.20
N SER A 114 3.82 -24.00 15.96
CA SER A 114 3.42 -24.10 17.38
C SER A 114 2.81 -22.85 18.03
N ASP A 115 1.90 -22.12 17.36
CA ASP A 115 0.97 -21.20 18.03
C ASP A 115 -0.43 -21.15 17.37
N VAL A 116 -0.79 -22.20 16.63
CA VAL A 116 -2.13 -22.35 16.02
C VAL A 116 -2.97 -23.28 16.90
N ILE A 117 -3.29 -22.86 18.13
CA ILE A 117 -4.26 -23.56 18.97
C ILE A 117 -5.27 -22.55 19.55
N GLU A 118 -6.53 -22.82 19.24
CA GLU A 118 -7.74 -22.53 20.02
C GLU A 118 -7.94 -21.11 20.57
N GLY A 119 -8.85 -20.39 19.91
CA GLY A 119 -9.31 -19.09 20.39
C GLY A 119 -10.56 -18.58 19.69
N MET A 120 -11.66 -19.32 19.83
CA MET A 120 -13.05 -18.81 19.86
C MET A 120 -13.72 -18.34 18.55
N ALA A 121 -14.87 -18.99 18.32
CA ALA A 121 -16.08 -18.60 17.59
C ALA A 121 -16.13 -17.21 16.91
N ALA A 122 -16.54 -17.23 15.64
CA ALA A 122 -16.86 -16.07 14.80
C ALA A 122 -17.86 -15.09 15.45
N PRO A 123 -17.92 -13.82 14.97
CA PRO A 123 -18.92 -13.56 13.94
C PRO A 123 -18.46 -12.64 12.78
N ALA A 124 -18.99 -12.96 11.60
CA ALA A 124 -19.33 -12.10 10.47
C ALA A 124 -18.43 -10.88 10.15
N GLY A 125 -17.64 -11.02 9.08
CA GLY A 125 -17.23 -9.88 8.25
C GLY A 125 -15.76 -9.79 7.89
N THR A 126 -14.96 -10.83 8.08
CA THR A 126 -13.56 -10.85 7.63
C THR A 126 -13.52 -11.13 6.13
N LEU A 127 -13.10 -10.15 5.36
CA LEU A 127 -12.84 -10.31 3.92
C LEU A 127 -11.74 -11.36 3.72
N PRO A 128 -11.94 -12.39 2.87
CA PRO A 128 -10.96 -13.43 2.66
C PRO A 128 -9.68 -12.89 2.00
N ILE A 129 -8.54 -13.48 2.38
CA ILE A 129 -7.16 -13.13 1.99
C ILE A 129 -6.99 -12.94 0.46
N ARG A 130 -7.78 -13.63 -0.36
CA ARG A 130 -7.81 -13.48 -1.83
C ARG A 130 -8.16 -12.06 -2.31
N GLN A 131 -8.97 -11.32 -1.55
CA GLN A 131 -9.41 -9.96 -1.93
C GLN A 131 -8.31 -8.90 -1.73
N VAL A 132 -7.27 -9.24 -0.96
CA VAL A 132 -6.06 -8.43 -0.74
C VAL A 132 -5.12 -8.56 -1.94
N GLU A 133 -5.10 -9.73 -2.57
CA GLU A 133 -4.23 -10.00 -3.72
C GLU A 133 -4.63 -9.20 -4.96
N ASP A 134 -5.90 -8.92 -5.20
CA ASP A 134 -6.34 -8.25 -6.43
C ASP A 134 -5.97 -6.75 -6.46
N LEU A 135 -5.99 -6.08 -5.30
CA LEU A 135 -5.44 -4.72 -5.14
C LEU A 135 -3.92 -4.65 -5.31
N LEU A 136 -3.23 -5.76 -5.03
CA LEU A 136 -1.79 -5.92 -5.23
C LEU A 136 -1.45 -6.37 -6.67
N LYS A 137 -2.36 -7.07 -7.37
CA LYS A 137 -2.19 -7.49 -8.78
C LYS A 137 -2.37 -6.33 -9.76
N GLU A 138 -3.20 -5.33 -9.44
CA GLU A 138 -3.24 -4.05 -10.17
C GLU A 138 -2.03 -3.14 -9.83
N ALA A 139 -1.17 -3.55 -8.89
CA ALA A 139 -0.07 -2.74 -8.36
C ALA A 139 1.25 -2.83 -9.16
N ASN A 140 1.18 -3.04 -10.48
CA ASN A 140 2.29 -2.78 -11.42
C ASN A 140 2.54 -1.25 -11.62
N GLY A 141 2.01 -0.41 -10.73
CA GLY A 141 2.12 1.06 -10.77
C GLY A 141 3.27 1.60 -9.91
N THR A 142 3.48 2.92 -9.99
CA THR A 142 4.50 3.66 -9.24
C THR A 142 4.38 3.44 -7.71
N PRO A 143 5.46 3.58 -6.91
CA PRO A 143 5.46 3.34 -5.46
C PRO A 143 4.34 4.06 -4.69
N VAL A 144 3.97 5.25 -5.14
CA VAL A 144 2.88 6.05 -4.57
C VAL A 144 1.51 5.41 -4.79
N THR A 145 1.30 4.76 -5.93
CA THR A 145 0.05 4.03 -6.21
C THR A 145 -0.10 2.84 -5.28
N GLN A 146 1.00 2.11 -5.01
CA GLN A 146 0.99 0.98 -4.08
C GLN A 146 0.66 1.43 -2.65
N LEU A 147 1.28 2.53 -2.20
CA LEU A 147 0.99 3.13 -0.90
C LEU A 147 -0.49 3.53 -0.76
N ILE A 148 -1.07 4.18 -1.77
CA ILE A 148 -2.50 4.53 -1.77
C ILE A 148 -3.36 3.27 -1.67
N ASN A 149 -3.05 2.23 -2.44
CA ASN A 149 -3.79 0.96 -2.40
C ASN A 149 -3.72 0.30 -1.01
N LEU A 150 -2.57 0.33 -0.35
CA LEU A 150 -2.41 -0.19 1.02
C LEU A 150 -3.25 0.60 2.03
N ILE A 151 -3.23 1.94 1.96
CA ILE A 151 -4.03 2.79 2.84
C ILE A 151 -5.53 2.56 2.62
N LEU A 152 -5.96 2.46 1.36
CA LEU A 152 -7.34 2.15 1.01
C LEU A 152 -7.75 0.78 1.57
N LEU A 153 -6.95 -0.26 1.34
CA LEU A 153 -7.21 -1.60 1.85
C LEU A 153 -7.36 -1.63 3.37
N ASP A 154 -6.48 -0.94 4.08
CA ASP A 154 -6.52 -0.85 5.54
C ASP A 154 -7.78 -0.13 6.03
N ALA A 155 -8.12 1.01 5.40
CA ALA A 155 -9.35 1.73 5.67
C ALA A 155 -10.60 0.86 5.45
N PHE A 156 -10.62 0.03 4.41
CA PHE A 156 -11.72 -0.92 4.17
C PHE A 156 -11.79 -2.02 5.23
N ARG A 157 -10.66 -2.59 5.63
CA ARG A 157 -10.60 -3.60 6.69
C ARG A 157 -11.12 -3.05 8.02
N GLN A 158 -10.78 -1.80 8.32
CA GLN A 158 -11.22 -1.10 9.52
C GLN A 158 -12.61 -0.47 9.39
N ARG A 159 -13.32 -0.66 8.26
CA ARG A 159 -14.65 -0.09 7.97
C ARG A 159 -14.71 1.43 8.16
N ALA A 160 -13.67 2.14 7.73
CA ALA A 160 -13.63 3.59 7.79
C ALA A 160 -14.63 4.23 6.82
N SER A 161 -15.31 5.31 7.23
CA SER A 161 -16.19 6.12 6.38
C SER A 161 -15.41 7.17 5.59
N ASP A 162 -14.36 7.72 6.19
CA ASP A 162 -13.54 8.77 5.60
C ASP A 162 -12.04 8.52 5.88
N ILE A 163 -11.18 8.88 4.94
CA ILE A 163 -9.73 8.93 5.10
C ILE A 163 -9.29 10.38 4.95
N HIS A 164 -8.52 10.87 5.91
CA HIS A 164 -8.01 12.23 5.96
C HIS A 164 -6.50 12.22 5.77
N PHE A 165 -6.01 12.96 4.78
CA PHE A 165 -4.59 13.25 4.56
C PHE A 165 -4.34 14.72 4.88
N GLU A 166 -3.65 14.97 5.98
CA GLU A 166 -3.46 16.31 6.55
C GLU A 166 -1.97 16.64 6.58
N PRO A 167 -1.46 17.46 5.65
CA PRO A 167 -0.07 17.87 5.67
C PRO A 167 0.19 18.87 6.80
N PHE A 168 1.30 18.67 7.51
CA PHE A 168 1.88 19.59 8.49
C PHE A 168 3.34 19.86 8.10
N GLU A 169 3.94 20.91 8.68
CA GLU A 169 5.30 21.38 8.35
C GLU A 169 6.36 20.27 8.28
N SER A 170 6.29 19.28 9.18
CA SER A 170 7.30 18.22 9.30
C SER A 170 6.77 16.81 9.03
N ARG A 171 5.46 16.62 8.86
CA ARG A 171 4.86 15.28 8.70
C ARG A 171 3.54 15.31 7.95
N LEU A 172 3.23 14.21 7.28
CA LEU A 172 1.85 13.91 6.88
C LEU A 172 1.15 13.25 8.07
N ARG A 173 -0.08 13.66 8.38
CA ARG A 173 -0.96 12.91 9.28
C ARG A 173 -2.05 12.24 8.47
N VAL A 174 -2.18 10.93 8.63
CA VAL A 174 -3.28 10.14 8.06
C VAL A 174 -4.25 9.77 9.18
N ARG A 175 -5.55 10.03 8.98
CA ARG A 175 -6.59 9.65 9.95
C ARG A 175 -7.74 8.93 9.28
N PHE A 176 -8.28 7.91 9.93
CA PHE A 176 -9.51 7.24 9.51
C PHE A 176 -10.68 7.68 10.39
N ARG A 177 -11.82 7.95 9.78
CA ARG A 177 -13.08 8.06 10.52
C ARG A 177 -13.71 6.69 10.62
N ILE A 178 -13.79 6.14 11.83
CA ILE A 178 -14.40 4.83 12.11
C ILE A 178 -15.48 5.08 13.15
N ASP A 179 -16.72 4.67 12.84
CA ASP A 179 -17.90 4.88 13.70
C ASP A 179 -18.06 6.32 14.20
N GLY A 180 -17.73 7.29 13.32
CA GLY A 180 -17.84 8.72 13.61
C GLY A 180 -16.60 9.36 14.26
N PHE A 181 -15.67 8.57 14.81
CA PHE A 181 -14.46 9.04 15.50
C PHE A 181 -13.22 9.00 14.60
N LEU A 182 -12.29 9.95 14.80
CA LEU A 182 -11.06 10.03 14.02
C LEU A 182 -9.89 9.37 14.75
N TYR A 183 -9.28 8.39 14.11
CA TYR A 183 -8.12 7.64 14.60
C TYR A 183 -6.91 7.93 13.73
N GLU A 184 -5.80 8.36 14.35
CA GLU A 184 -4.51 8.57 13.66
C GLU A 184 -3.89 7.21 13.31
N GLN A 185 -3.43 7.10 12.06
CA GLN A 185 -2.84 5.91 11.49
C GLN A 185 -1.35 6.11 11.23
N SER A 186 -0.62 5.02 11.04
CA SER A 186 0.76 5.06 10.56
C SER A 186 0.83 5.89 9.28
N SER A 187 1.63 6.95 9.31
CA SER A 187 1.68 7.95 8.25
C SER A 187 2.96 7.80 7.43
N PRO A 188 2.90 7.96 6.10
CA PRO A 188 4.09 7.88 5.27
C PRO A 188 4.97 9.14 5.44
N PRO A 189 6.24 9.10 4.98
CA PRO A 189 7.14 10.24 5.06
C PRO A 189 6.58 11.51 4.41
N SER A 190 6.91 12.69 4.95
CA SER A 190 6.40 13.98 4.43
C SER A 190 6.77 14.26 2.97
N HIS A 191 7.88 13.71 2.46
CA HIS A 191 8.29 13.94 1.07
C HIS A 191 7.35 13.32 0.03
N VAL A 192 6.54 12.31 0.38
CA VAL A 192 5.63 11.66 -0.57
C VAL A 192 4.28 12.38 -0.73
N VAL A 193 4.01 13.41 0.08
CA VAL A 193 2.71 14.10 0.13
C VAL A 193 2.29 14.62 -1.25
N GLN A 194 3.17 15.34 -1.95
CA GLN A 194 2.81 15.93 -3.24
C GLN A 194 2.50 14.87 -4.29
N ALA A 195 3.25 13.77 -4.29
CA ALA A 195 3.04 12.69 -5.23
C ALA A 195 1.72 11.95 -4.93
N LEU A 196 1.40 11.76 -3.65
CA LEU A 196 0.13 11.19 -3.19
C LEU A 196 -1.07 12.04 -3.63
N VAL A 197 -1.02 13.35 -3.41
CA VAL A 197 -2.07 14.28 -3.84
C VAL A 197 -2.25 14.25 -5.36
N SER A 198 -1.14 14.30 -6.12
CA SER A 198 -1.17 14.23 -7.58
C SER A 198 -1.82 12.93 -8.06
N ARG A 199 -1.46 11.79 -7.47
CA ARG A 199 -2.03 10.50 -7.85
C ARG A 199 -3.53 10.40 -7.52
N LEU A 200 -3.96 10.92 -6.36
CA LEU A 200 -5.38 10.99 -6.00
C LEU A 200 -6.17 11.90 -6.94
N LYS A 201 -5.59 13.03 -7.38
CA LYS A 201 -6.19 13.89 -8.40
C LYS A 201 -6.35 13.18 -9.74
N VAL A 202 -5.34 12.44 -10.19
CA VAL A 202 -5.43 11.61 -11.40
C VAL A 202 -6.55 10.58 -11.28
N MET A 203 -6.63 9.86 -10.16
CA MET A 203 -7.66 8.83 -9.93
C MET A 203 -9.08 9.40 -9.98
N ALA A 204 -9.24 10.66 -9.59
CA ALA A 204 -10.52 11.33 -9.50
C ALA A 204 -10.82 12.27 -10.69
N HIS A 205 -10.00 12.23 -11.75
CA HIS A 205 -10.10 13.10 -12.91
C HIS A 205 -10.09 14.62 -12.60
N MET A 206 -9.30 15.02 -11.60
CA MET A 206 -9.11 16.41 -11.19
C MET A 206 -7.88 17.05 -11.86
N ASP A 207 -7.81 18.38 -11.88
CA ASP A 207 -6.68 19.11 -12.42
C ASP A 207 -5.48 19.07 -11.47
N ILE A 208 -4.39 18.44 -11.91
CA ILE A 208 -3.16 18.25 -11.14
C ILE A 208 -2.39 19.58 -11.01
N ALA A 209 -2.47 20.45 -12.02
CA ALA A 209 -1.74 21.70 -12.06
C ALA A 209 -2.37 22.76 -11.14
N GLU A 210 -3.70 22.73 -10.99
CA GLU A 210 -4.40 23.63 -10.07
C GLU A 210 -4.25 23.14 -8.62
N ARG A 211 -3.72 24.02 -7.76
CA ARG A 211 -3.43 23.74 -6.34
C ARG A 211 -3.95 24.84 -5.41
N ARG A 212 -4.56 25.89 -5.96
CA ARG A 212 -4.99 27.11 -5.24
C ARG A 212 -6.49 27.14 -4.97
N LEU A 213 -7.25 26.26 -5.60
CA LEU A 213 -8.69 26.15 -5.46
C LEU A 213 -9.07 24.76 -4.92
N PRO A 214 -10.11 24.66 -4.08
CA PRO A 214 -10.70 23.37 -3.74
C PRO A 214 -11.13 22.62 -5.00
N GLN A 215 -10.95 21.30 -5.01
CA GLN A 215 -11.43 20.44 -6.09
C GLN A 215 -12.11 19.21 -5.52
N ASP A 216 -13.17 18.78 -6.19
CA ASP A 216 -13.92 17.57 -5.89
C ASP A 216 -13.95 16.67 -7.12
N GLY A 217 -13.76 15.38 -6.90
CA GLY A 217 -13.84 14.37 -7.94
C GLY A 217 -14.37 13.04 -7.39
N MET A 218 -14.53 12.08 -8.29
CA MET A 218 -14.91 10.72 -7.91
C MET A 218 -13.96 9.73 -8.56
N ALA A 219 -13.57 8.73 -7.81
CA ALA A 219 -12.81 7.58 -8.28
C ALA A 219 -13.63 6.31 -8.02
N ARG A 220 -13.52 5.32 -8.89
CA ARG A 220 -14.03 3.97 -8.62
C ARG A 220 -12.86 3.03 -8.45
N VAL A 221 -12.84 2.31 -7.34
CA VAL A 221 -11.77 1.36 -7.01
C VAL A 221 -12.39 -0.01 -6.75
N ARG A 222 -11.74 -1.06 -7.25
CA ARG A 222 -12.14 -2.44 -7.00
C ARG A 222 -11.30 -3.00 -5.87
N VAL A 223 -11.97 -3.51 -4.83
CA VAL A 223 -11.36 -4.13 -3.65
C VAL A 223 -11.85 -5.57 -3.59
N GLY A 224 -11.08 -6.49 -4.17
CA GLY A 224 -11.54 -7.86 -4.44
C GLY A 224 -12.75 -7.87 -5.39
N GLU A 225 -13.85 -8.48 -4.93
CA GLU A 225 -15.12 -8.56 -5.69
C GLU A 225 -16.00 -7.30 -5.53
N ARG A 226 -15.65 -6.37 -4.63
CA ARG A 226 -16.47 -5.20 -4.34
C ARG A 226 -15.98 -3.98 -5.11
N GLU A 227 -16.90 -3.30 -5.79
CA GLU A 227 -16.66 -1.96 -6.33
C GLU A 227 -17.03 -0.91 -5.30
N VAL A 228 -16.09 -0.03 -4.99
CA VAL A 228 -16.30 1.09 -4.08
C VAL A 228 -16.16 2.38 -4.84
N ASP A 229 -17.16 3.25 -4.70
CA ASP A 229 -17.07 4.61 -5.18
C ASP A 229 -16.43 5.47 -4.09
N ILE A 230 -15.41 6.23 -4.46
CA ILE A 230 -14.68 7.10 -3.56
C ILE A 230 -14.92 8.53 -4.01
N ARG A 231 -15.42 9.38 -3.12
CA ARG A 231 -15.42 10.83 -3.34
C ARG A 231 -14.10 11.39 -2.84
N VAL A 232 -13.42 12.15 -3.68
CA VAL A 232 -12.11 12.73 -3.39
C VAL A 232 -12.29 14.24 -3.35
N SER A 233 -11.94 14.86 -2.23
CA SER A 233 -11.98 16.31 -2.05
C SER A 233 -10.60 16.81 -1.67
N THR A 234 -10.11 17.83 -2.35
CA THR A 234 -8.84 18.52 -2.05
C THR A 234 -9.11 19.97 -1.67
N VAL A 235 -8.39 20.47 -0.67
CA VAL A 235 -8.47 21.86 -0.23
C VAL A 235 -7.05 22.40 -0.02
N PRO A 236 -6.70 23.57 -0.57
CA PRO A 236 -5.41 24.20 -0.32
C PRO A 236 -5.24 24.57 1.16
N VAL A 237 -4.07 24.29 1.70
CA VAL A 237 -3.63 24.65 3.06
C VAL A 237 -2.18 25.16 3.01
N SER A 238 -1.66 25.72 4.11
CA SER A 238 -0.30 26.29 4.15
C SER A 238 0.78 25.30 3.68
N GLU A 239 0.63 24.03 4.07
CA GLU A 239 1.61 22.96 3.83
C GLU A 239 1.30 22.12 2.56
N GLY A 240 0.49 22.65 1.65
CA GLY A 240 0.11 21.99 0.39
C GLY A 240 -1.39 21.79 0.27
N GLU A 241 -1.84 20.55 0.15
CA GLU A 241 -3.26 20.24 -0.04
C GLU A 241 -3.72 19.19 0.97
N ARG A 242 -4.78 19.53 1.71
CA ARG A 242 -5.49 18.56 2.54
C ARG A 242 -6.41 17.75 1.63
N VAL A 243 -6.35 16.43 1.74
CA VAL A 243 -7.21 15.53 0.96
C VAL A 243 -8.11 14.74 1.88
N VAL A 244 -9.39 14.63 1.51
CA VAL A 244 -10.37 13.78 2.19
C VAL A 244 -10.94 12.81 1.16
N LEU A 245 -10.92 11.52 1.50
CA LEU A 245 -11.58 10.47 0.74
C LEU A 245 -12.80 10.00 1.52
N ARG A 246 -13.98 10.00 0.90
CA ARG A 246 -15.17 9.36 1.45
C ARG A 246 -15.41 8.05 0.74
N LEU A 247 -15.41 6.96 1.50
CA LEU A 247 -15.61 5.61 0.99
C LEU A 247 -17.12 5.31 0.97
N LEU A 248 -17.68 5.12 -0.22
CA LEU A 248 -19.09 4.78 -0.41
C LEU A 248 -19.20 3.30 -0.82
N ASP A 249 -19.45 2.44 0.16
CA ASP A 249 -19.72 1.03 -0.13
C ASP A 249 -21.07 0.92 -0.85
N LYS A 250 -21.03 0.43 -2.10
CA LYS A 250 -22.21 0.18 -2.93
C LYS A 250 -22.99 -1.05 -2.53
N SER A 251 -22.55 -1.79 -1.50
CA SER A 251 -23.42 -2.73 -0.80
C SER A 251 -24.47 -1.98 0.02
N ASN A 252 -25.27 -1.17 -0.69
CA ASN A 252 -26.61 -0.81 -0.27
C ASN A 252 -27.37 -2.14 -0.12
N THR A 253 -27.28 -2.68 1.08
CA THR A 253 -28.40 -3.42 1.65
C THR A 253 -29.60 -2.50 1.44
N LEU A 254 -30.57 -2.91 0.62
CA LEU A 254 -31.85 -2.22 0.56
C LEU A 254 -32.45 -2.33 1.96
N LEU A 255 -32.16 -1.35 2.81
CA LEU A 255 -32.70 -1.28 4.15
C LEU A 255 -34.19 -1.08 3.99
N SER A 256 -34.97 -1.98 4.59
CA SER A 256 -36.40 -1.73 4.68
C SER A 256 -36.62 -0.51 5.58
N MET A 257 -37.73 0.19 5.39
CA MET A 257 -38.09 1.30 6.28
C MET A 257 -38.17 0.85 7.74
N ALA A 258 -38.50 -0.43 7.99
CA ALA A 258 -38.48 -1.02 9.32
C ALA A 258 -37.05 -1.15 9.89
N ASP A 259 -36.06 -1.52 9.06
CA ASP A 259 -34.65 -1.59 9.48
C ASP A 259 -34.06 -0.21 9.82
N LEU A 260 -34.60 0.83 9.20
CA LEU A 260 -34.28 2.23 9.50
C LEU A 260 -34.99 2.76 10.76
N GLY A 261 -35.79 1.93 11.44
CA GLY A 261 -36.51 2.29 12.67
C GLY A 261 -37.82 3.05 12.42
N MET A 262 -38.35 3.08 11.19
CA MET A 262 -39.65 3.69 10.90
C MET A 262 -40.77 2.76 11.40
N ASP A 263 -41.62 3.28 12.27
CA ASP A 263 -42.80 2.54 12.73
C ASP A 263 -43.83 2.32 11.60
N GLY A 264 -44.73 1.36 11.80
CA GLY A 264 -45.71 0.96 10.79
C GLY A 264 -46.70 2.07 10.40
N GLU A 265 -47.01 2.99 11.32
CA GLU A 265 -47.94 4.09 11.05
C GLU A 265 -47.28 5.17 10.18
N CYS A 266 -46.06 5.55 10.53
CA CYS A 266 -45.23 6.48 9.77
C CYS A 266 -44.96 5.94 8.36
N TYR A 267 -44.63 4.65 8.24
CA TYR A 267 -44.43 4.00 6.95
C TYR A 267 -45.70 3.99 6.10
N ALA A 268 -46.87 3.69 6.69
CA ALA A 268 -48.14 3.72 5.96
C ALA A 268 -48.48 5.12 5.43
N ARG A 269 -48.24 6.17 6.23
CA ARG A 269 -48.43 7.57 5.81
C ARG A 269 -47.50 7.94 4.67
N LEU A 270 -46.20 7.66 4.79
CA LEU A 270 -45.22 7.91 3.73
C LEU A 270 -45.59 7.17 2.43
N LYS A 271 -45.97 5.89 2.54
CA LYS A 271 -46.40 5.08 1.39
C LYS A 271 -47.67 5.64 0.72
N GLY A 272 -48.57 6.24 1.49
CA GLY A 272 -49.73 6.96 0.96
C GLY A 272 -49.32 8.20 0.16
N LEU A 273 -48.42 9.02 0.71
CA LEU A 273 -47.90 10.22 0.04
C LEU A 273 -47.15 9.89 -1.25
N LEU A 274 -46.36 8.81 -1.27
CA LEU A 274 -45.61 8.36 -2.44
C LEU A 274 -46.51 7.84 -3.59
N LYS A 275 -47.78 7.54 -3.34
CA LYS A 275 -48.75 7.14 -4.37
C LYS A 275 -49.46 8.32 -5.04
N LEU A 276 -49.28 9.53 -4.53
CA LEU A 276 -49.87 10.72 -5.14
C LEU A 276 -49.22 10.97 -6.50
N PRO A 277 -49.99 11.38 -7.53
CA PRO A 277 -49.47 11.56 -8.89
C PRO A 277 -48.45 12.70 -9.00
N ASN A 278 -48.48 13.65 -8.06
CA ASN A 278 -47.61 14.82 -8.02
C ASN A 278 -47.54 15.43 -6.62
N GLY A 279 -46.37 15.90 -6.22
CA GLY A 279 -46.10 16.50 -4.91
C GLY A 279 -44.60 16.54 -4.61
N MET A 280 -44.22 17.26 -3.55
CA MET A 280 -42.83 17.33 -3.07
C MET A 280 -42.74 16.69 -1.69
N VAL A 281 -41.84 15.72 -1.53
CA VAL A 281 -41.48 15.14 -0.23
C VAL A 281 -40.11 15.67 0.16
N VAL A 282 -40.02 16.32 1.32
CA VAL A 282 -38.77 16.86 1.84
C VAL A 282 -38.33 15.99 3.01
N VAL A 283 -37.17 15.35 2.87
CA VAL A 283 -36.49 14.66 3.96
C VAL A 283 -35.45 15.63 4.53
N SER A 284 -35.56 15.94 5.81
CA SER A 284 -34.76 16.94 6.49
C SER A 284 -34.16 16.33 7.76
N GLY A 285 -32.91 16.69 8.04
CA GLY A 285 -32.15 16.28 9.22
C GLY A 285 -30.80 17.02 9.26
N PRO A 286 -30.12 17.05 10.42
CA PRO A 286 -28.74 17.49 10.49
C PRO A 286 -27.81 16.58 9.66
N THR A 287 -26.55 16.97 9.49
CA THR A 287 -25.58 16.12 8.78
C THR A 287 -25.26 14.86 9.60
N GLY A 288 -25.56 13.69 9.03
CA GLY A 288 -25.38 12.38 9.66
C GLY A 288 -26.72 11.78 10.09
#